data_AF-I2FRB7-F1
#
_entry.id   AF-I2FRB7-F1
#
_cell.length_a   1.000
_cell.length_b   1.000
_cell.length_c   1.000
_cell.angle_alpha   90.00
_cell.angle_beta   90.00
_cell.angle_gamma   90.00
#
_symmetry.space_group_name_H-M   'P 1'
#
loop_
_entity.id
_entity.type
_entity.pdbx_description
1 polymer ?
#
loop_
_entity_poly.entity_id
_entity_poly.type
_entity_poly.pdbx_seq_one_letter_code
_entity_poly.pdbx_strand_id
1 'polypeptide(L)'
;MDLNPFQFHTPFDYCELASFCFQRDVDRLVMPIAWLLPKRQEPRVDSSPSLSTINYWAMRCLPFFNPQTASTQPSSSATAVGDANPLSSTMRYLAATNRVGTAVKPTFAGSSWVLQMKVGQRHLLLDSLGTKKEACLVVTLPP
;
A
#
# COMPACT_ATOMS: atom_id res chain seq x y z
N MET A 1 10.65 -2.58 9.86
CA MET A 1 10.12 -2.44 8.50
C MET A 1 8.73 -1.86 8.64
N ASP A 2 8.47 -0.71 8.02
CA ASP A 2 7.39 0.18 8.43
C ASP A 2 5.99 -0.33 8.07
N LEU A 3 5.88 -1.09 6.98
CA LEU A 3 4.59 -1.61 6.53
C LEU A 3 4.08 -2.79 7.38
N ASN A 4 4.98 -3.54 8.03
CA ASN A 4 4.63 -4.72 8.82
C ASN A 4 3.99 -4.32 10.15
N PRO A 5 3.22 -5.21 10.79
CA PRO A 5 2.97 -5.06 12.21
C PRO A 5 4.32 -4.92 12.94
N PHE A 6 4.40 -4.05 13.94
CA PHE A 6 5.61 -3.82 14.69
C PHE A 6 6.19 -5.14 15.21
N GLN A 7 7.40 -5.46 14.74
CA GLN A 7 8.09 -6.73 15.02
C GLN A 7 7.27 -8.01 14.74
N PHE A 8 6.21 -7.90 13.92
CA PHE A 8 5.24 -8.97 13.67
C PHE A 8 4.44 -9.41 14.91
N HIS A 9 4.33 -8.54 15.93
CA HIS A 9 3.63 -8.84 17.18
C HIS A 9 2.35 -8.04 17.38
N THR A 10 2.26 -6.82 16.83
CA THR A 10 1.04 -6.01 16.94
C THR A 10 -0.10 -6.60 16.11
N PRO A 11 -1.36 -6.29 16.45
CA PRO A 11 -2.51 -6.70 15.66
C PRO A 11 -2.39 -6.26 14.20
N PHE A 12 -2.78 -7.15 13.28
CA PHE A 12 -2.61 -6.94 11.85
C PHE A 12 -3.41 -5.74 11.31
N ASP A 13 -4.51 -5.40 11.94
CA ASP A 13 -5.42 -4.32 11.57
C ASP A 13 -4.92 -2.93 11.99
N TYR A 14 -3.87 -2.82 12.82
CA TYR A 14 -3.33 -1.53 13.26
C TYR A 14 -2.80 -0.67 12.12
N CYS A 15 -2.27 -1.31 11.06
CA CYS A 15 -1.78 -0.68 9.84
C CYS A 15 -0.98 0.61 10.12
N GLU A 16 0.00 0.53 11.01
CA GLU A 16 0.60 1.65 11.74
C GLU A 16 1.05 2.79 10.82
N LEU A 17 1.78 2.46 9.74
CA LEU A 17 2.24 3.42 8.73
C LEU A 17 1.06 4.09 8.01
N ALA A 18 0.09 3.31 7.52
CA ALA A 18 -1.05 3.85 6.78
C ALA A 18 -1.96 4.70 7.68
N SER A 19 -2.14 4.28 8.93
CA SER A 19 -2.89 5.03 9.95
C SER A 19 -2.22 6.38 10.23
N PHE A 20 -0.89 6.38 10.42
CA PHE A 20 -0.12 7.61 10.58
C PHE A 20 -0.26 8.54 9.37
N CYS A 21 -0.04 8.03 8.15
CA CYS A 21 -0.16 8.81 6.92
C CYS A 21 -1.57 9.37 6.73
N PHE A 22 -2.62 8.59 7.02
CA PHE A 22 -4.00 9.04 6.94
C PHE A 22 -4.28 10.18 7.91
N GLN A 23 -3.85 10.07 9.18
CA GLN A 23 -4.02 11.12 10.19
C GLN A 23 -3.29 12.43 9.87
N ARG A 24 -2.20 12.35 9.10
CA ARG A 24 -1.42 13.51 8.66
C ARG A 24 -1.84 14.04 7.29
N ASP A 25 -2.95 13.53 6.77
CA ASP A 25 -3.48 13.85 5.44
C ASP A 25 -2.43 13.72 4.32
N VAL A 26 -1.63 12.65 4.38
CA VAL A 26 -0.68 12.31 3.33
C VAL A 26 -1.48 11.81 2.12
N ASP A 27 -1.31 12.49 1.00
CA ASP A 27 -1.97 12.18 -0.27
C ASP A 27 -1.09 11.30 -1.19
N ARG A 28 0.22 11.26 -0.96
CA ARG A 28 1.20 10.47 -1.72
C ARG A 28 2.17 9.75 -0.79
N LEU A 29 2.27 8.42 -0.93
CA LEU A 29 3.22 7.59 -0.19
C LEU A 29 4.16 6.86 -1.16
N VAL A 30 5.47 7.06 -1.00
CA VAL A 30 6.49 6.34 -1.77
C VAL A 30 7.24 5.40 -0.83
N MET A 31 7.32 4.12 -1.18
CA MET A 31 7.94 3.08 -0.35
C MET A 31 9.06 2.36 -1.11
N PRO A 32 10.32 2.79 -0.93
CA PRO A 32 11.49 2.00 -1.29
C PRO A 32 11.59 0.77 -0.38
N ILE A 33 11.58 -0.42 -0.97
CA ILE A 33 11.53 -1.67 -0.20
C ILE A 33 12.44 -2.76 -0.80
N ALA A 34 12.83 -3.70 0.07
CA ALA A 34 13.57 -4.91 -0.28
C ALA A 34 12.80 -6.14 0.23
N TRP A 35 11.58 -6.27 -0.23
CA TRP A 35 10.63 -7.29 0.21
C TRP A 35 10.88 -8.63 -0.46
N LEU A 36 10.74 -9.70 0.32
CA LEU A 36 11.06 -11.06 -0.09
C LEU A 36 9.89 -11.77 -0.78
N LEU A 37 10.18 -12.59 -1.79
CA LEU A 37 9.20 -13.45 -2.40
C LEU A 37 8.77 -14.55 -1.42
N PRO A 38 7.48 -14.84 -1.24
CA PRO A 38 7.04 -15.93 -0.37
C PRO A 38 7.59 -17.29 -0.85
N LYS A 39 8.12 -18.11 0.06
CA LYS A 39 8.73 -19.41 -0.26
C LYS A 39 7.84 -20.34 -1.09
N ARG A 40 6.51 -20.31 -0.87
CA ARG A 40 5.54 -21.12 -1.62
C ARG A 40 5.45 -20.75 -3.11
N GLN A 41 5.97 -19.58 -3.48
CA GLN A 41 5.99 -19.09 -4.86
C GLN A 41 7.34 -19.30 -5.54
N GLU A 42 8.27 -19.98 -4.88
CA GLU A 42 9.51 -20.42 -5.50
C GLU A 42 9.35 -21.85 -6.05
N PRO A 43 9.78 -22.14 -7.29
CA PRO A 43 10.16 -21.23 -8.37
C PRO A 43 8.96 -20.85 -9.26
N ARG A 44 8.74 -19.56 -9.49
CA ARG A 44 7.87 -19.11 -10.60
C ARG A 44 8.63 -19.19 -11.90
N VAL A 45 8.02 -19.78 -12.93
CA VAL A 45 8.58 -19.80 -14.29
C VAL A 45 8.33 -18.44 -14.97
N ASP A 46 7.14 -17.88 -14.75
CA ASP A 46 6.72 -16.60 -15.31
C ASP A 46 7.36 -15.41 -14.59
N SER A 47 7.42 -14.28 -15.30
CA SER A 47 7.88 -12.99 -14.74
C SER A 47 6.71 -12.15 -14.25
N SER A 48 5.53 -12.75 -14.05
CA SER A 48 4.33 -12.04 -13.62
C SER A 48 4.52 -11.41 -12.23
N PRO A 49 3.78 -10.33 -11.91
CA PRO A 49 3.78 -9.76 -10.57
C PRO A 49 3.30 -10.78 -9.52
N SER A 50 3.86 -10.71 -8.32
CA SER A 50 3.38 -11.47 -7.17
C SER A 50 2.12 -10.83 -6.59
N LEU A 51 0.95 -11.22 -7.11
CA LEU A 51 -0.34 -10.70 -6.64
C LEU A 51 -0.56 -10.88 -5.14
N SER A 52 -0.05 -11.96 -4.52
CA SER A 52 -0.15 -12.11 -3.07
C SER A 52 0.62 -11.04 -2.31
N THR A 53 1.79 -10.64 -2.83
CA THR A 53 2.64 -9.61 -2.24
C THR A 53 1.98 -8.25 -2.40
N ILE A 54 1.47 -7.95 -3.60
CA ILE A 54 0.69 -6.73 -3.88
C ILE A 54 -0.55 -6.67 -2.98
N ASN A 55 -1.31 -7.75 -2.87
CA ASN A 55 -2.49 -7.81 -2.01
C ASN A 55 -2.13 -7.62 -0.54
N TYR A 56 -1.04 -8.22 -0.07
CA TYR A 56 -0.55 -7.98 1.30
C TYR A 56 -0.26 -6.50 1.52
N TRP A 57 0.47 -5.86 0.61
CA TRP A 57 0.79 -4.45 0.72
C TRP A 57 -0.47 -3.56 0.68
N ALA A 58 -1.41 -3.84 -0.21
CA ALA A 58 -2.70 -3.15 -0.27
C ALA A 58 -3.53 -3.35 1.00
N MET A 59 -3.55 -4.55 1.59
CA MET A 59 -4.22 -4.82 2.87
C MET A 59 -3.62 -4.00 4.03
N ARG A 60 -2.30 -3.78 4.03
CA ARG A 60 -1.64 -2.94 5.03
C ARG A 60 -1.90 -1.44 4.85
N CYS A 61 -2.60 -1.08 3.78
CA CYS A 61 -3.04 0.27 3.45
C CYS A 61 -4.53 0.50 3.72
N LEU A 62 -5.17 -0.42 4.46
CA LEU A 62 -6.60 -0.40 4.79
C LEU A 62 -7.14 0.98 5.25
N PRO A 63 -6.41 1.76 6.08
CA PRO A 63 -6.90 3.07 6.53
C PRO A 63 -7.23 4.06 5.41
N PHE A 64 -6.62 3.93 4.23
CA PHE A 64 -6.85 4.86 3.11
C PHE A 64 -8.14 4.62 2.33
N PHE A 65 -8.77 3.45 2.45
CA PHE A 65 -9.95 3.10 1.66
C PHE A 65 -11.10 2.47 2.47
N ASN A 66 -10.89 2.08 3.73
CA ASN A 66 -11.95 1.58 4.60
C ASN A 66 -12.85 2.72 5.13
N PRO A 67 -14.17 2.70 4.92
CA PRO A 67 -15.08 3.71 5.48
C PRO A 67 -14.99 3.89 7.01
N GLN A 68 -14.71 2.81 7.74
CA GLN A 68 -14.69 2.83 9.20
C GLN A 68 -13.53 3.63 9.79
N THR A 69 -12.46 3.91 9.03
CA THR A 69 -11.35 4.73 9.53
C THR A 69 -11.69 6.22 9.55
N ALA A 70 -12.58 6.68 8.68
CA ALA A 70 -13.05 8.06 8.67
C ALA A 70 -13.98 8.40 9.85
N SER A 71 -14.67 7.41 10.43
CA SER A 71 -15.59 7.60 11.56
C SER A 71 -14.91 7.66 12.93
N THR A 72 -13.68 7.14 13.05
CA THR A 72 -12.99 6.96 14.34
C THR A 72 -11.99 8.10 14.62
N GLN A 73 -11.93 9.13 13.77
CA GLN A 73 -11.11 10.31 14.05
C GLN A 73 -11.72 11.08 15.23
N PRO A 74 -10.96 11.40 16.30
CA PRO A 74 -11.46 12.27 17.35
C PRO A 74 -11.70 13.65 16.73
N SER A 75 -12.98 14.03 16.63
CA SER A 75 -13.41 15.34 16.16
C SER A 75 -12.96 16.40 17.17
N SER A 76 -11.78 16.98 16.97
CA SER A 76 -11.29 18.12 17.76
C SER A 76 -11.99 19.45 17.42
N SER A 77 -13.25 19.40 17.00
CA SER A 77 -14.15 20.55 16.86
C SER A 77 -15.54 20.04 16.50
N ALA A 78 -16.40 19.90 17.51
CA ALA A 78 -17.83 19.76 17.30
C ALA A 78 -18.37 21.08 16.72
N THR A 79 -18.59 21.11 15.42
CA THR A 79 -19.54 22.05 14.79
C THR A 79 -20.21 21.31 13.64
N ALA A 80 -21.53 21.43 13.63
CA ALA A 80 -22.45 20.49 13.02
C ALA A 80 -22.72 20.74 11.52
N VAL A 81 -23.45 19.78 10.92
CA VAL A 81 -24.27 19.88 9.71
C VAL A 81 -23.53 19.76 8.37
N GLY A 82 -23.78 18.64 7.68
CA GLY A 82 -23.80 18.57 6.21
C GLY A 82 -22.49 18.31 5.46
N ASP A 83 -21.32 18.56 6.04
CA ASP A 83 -20.07 18.44 5.28
C ASP A 83 -19.45 17.04 5.36
N ALA A 84 -19.27 16.43 4.18
CA ALA A 84 -18.48 15.22 4.03
C ALA A 84 -17.07 15.47 4.58
N ASN A 85 -16.59 14.59 5.48
CA ASN A 85 -15.22 14.66 6.01
C ASN A 85 -14.21 14.83 4.84
N PRO A 86 -13.44 15.93 4.78
CA PRO A 86 -12.55 16.22 3.64
C PRO A 86 -11.49 15.13 3.41
N LEU A 87 -11.11 14.36 4.45
CA LEU A 87 -10.24 13.20 4.29
C LEU A 87 -10.89 12.07 3.46
N SER A 88 -12.23 12.00 3.43
CA SER A 88 -13.00 10.97 2.72
C SER A 88 -13.05 11.22 1.21
N SER A 89 -13.04 12.49 0.78
CA SER A 89 -13.08 12.85 -0.64
C SER A 89 -11.70 12.80 -1.32
N THR A 90 -10.62 12.89 -0.53
CA THR A 90 -9.23 12.98 -0.99
C THR A 90 -8.75 11.68 -1.64
N MET A 91 -8.27 11.80 -2.88
CA MET A 91 -7.62 10.71 -3.61
C MET A 91 -6.17 10.57 -3.16
N ARG A 92 -5.75 9.33 -2.90
CA ARG A 92 -4.41 9.01 -2.40
C ARG A 92 -3.71 8.01 -3.30
N TYR A 93 -2.40 8.15 -3.43
CA TYR A 93 -1.59 7.25 -4.24
C TYR A 93 -0.44 6.68 -3.45
N LEU A 94 -0.14 5.43 -3.74
CA LEU A 94 0.98 4.73 -3.15
C LEU A 94 1.83 4.10 -4.24
N ALA A 95 3.13 4.37 -4.23
CA ALA A 95 4.09 3.74 -5.11
C ALA A 95 5.06 2.90 -4.28
N ALA A 96 5.10 1.58 -4.52
CA ALA A 96 6.12 0.73 -3.91
C ALA A 96 7.19 0.40 -4.95
N THR A 97 8.44 0.65 -4.59
CA THR A 97 9.61 0.37 -5.44
C THR A 97 10.41 -0.74 -4.79
N ASN A 98 10.20 -1.96 -5.28
CA ASN A 98 10.83 -3.15 -4.73
C ASN A 98 11.91 -3.67 -5.67
N ARG A 99 13.06 -4.04 -5.11
CA ARG A 99 14.14 -4.63 -5.89
C ARG A 99 13.79 -6.04 -6.39
N VAL A 100 14.47 -6.46 -7.45
CA VAL A 100 14.47 -7.84 -7.97
C VAL A 100 15.79 -8.54 -7.63
N GLY A 101 15.88 -9.82 -8.01
CA GLY A 101 17.11 -10.61 -7.90
C GLY A 101 17.20 -11.47 -6.65
N THR A 102 18.34 -12.13 -6.49
CA THR A 102 18.63 -13.06 -5.40
C THR A 102 19.87 -12.60 -4.63
N ALA A 103 19.85 -12.76 -3.30
CA ALA A 103 21.02 -12.55 -2.46
C ALA A 103 21.31 -13.85 -1.70
N VAL A 104 22.04 -14.80 -2.30
CA VAL A 104 22.45 -16.13 -1.76
C VAL A 104 21.28 -17.09 -1.37
N LYS A 105 20.13 -16.55 -0.95
CA LYS A 105 18.83 -17.04 -0.43
C LYS A 105 18.50 -16.07 0.72
N PRO A 106 17.50 -15.17 0.61
CA PRO A 106 16.25 -15.25 -0.17
C PRO A 106 16.21 -14.44 -1.49
N THR A 107 15.15 -14.68 -2.28
CA THR A 107 14.80 -13.94 -3.51
C THR A 107 13.89 -12.75 -3.18
N PHE A 108 14.10 -11.62 -3.85
CA PHE A 108 13.23 -10.46 -3.72
C PHE A 108 11.98 -10.60 -4.59
N ALA A 109 10.86 -10.05 -4.11
CA ALA A 109 9.56 -10.20 -4.77
C ALA A 109 9.41 -9.34 -6.04
N GLY A 110 10.30 -8.39 -6.32
CA GLY A 110 10.08 -7.39 -7.36
C GLY A 110 8.68 -6.79 -7.21
N SER A 111 7.91 -6.80 -8.29
CA SER A 111 6.49 -6.43 -8.26
C SER A 111 6.24 -4.99 -7.84
N SER A 112 7.16 -4.07 -8.18
CA SER A 112 6.95 -2.63 -7.99
C SER A 112 5.64 -2.20 -8.66
N TRP A 113 4.90 -1.29 -8.04
CA TRP A 113 3.51 -1.01 -8.42
C TRP A 113 3.03 0.34 -7.93
N VAL A 114 1.92 0.81 -8.51
CA VAL A 114 1.24 2.04 -8.10
C VAL A 114 -0.23 1.75 -7.80
N LEU A 115 -0.70 2.15 -6.61
CA LEU A 115 -2.09 2.08 -6.17
C LEU A 115 -2.72 3.46 -6.16
N GLN A 116 -4.00 3.49 -6.53
CA GLN A 116 -4.91 4.59 -6.29
C GLN A 116 -5.95 4.17 -5.24
N MET A 117 -6.19 5.03 -4.26
CA MET A 117 -7.06 4.76 -3.11
C MET A 117 -7.92 5.96 -2.78
N LYS A 118 -9.18 5.68 -2.40
CA LYS A 118 -10.11 6.68 -1.87
C LYS A 118 -11.02 6.00 -0.85
N VAL A 119 -11.37 6.72 0.21
CA VAL A 119 -12.24 6.20 1.28
C VAL A 119 -13.59 5.78 0.70
N GLY A 120 -14.03 4.58 1.04
CA GLY A 120 -15.29 4.00 0.56
C GLY A 120 -15.28 3.57 -0.90
N GLN A 121 -14.14 3.64 -1.58
CA GLN A 121 -13.97 3.09 -2.92
C GLN A 121 -13.02 1.90 -2.90
N ARG A 122 -13.23 0.98 -3.85
CA ARG A 122 -12.27 -0.10 -4.09
C ARG A 122 -10.98 0.51 -4.61
N HIS A 123 -9.85 0.16 -4.00
CA HIS A 123 -8.54 0.56 -4.49
C HIS A 123 -8.29 0.02 -5.90
N LEU A 124 -7.56 0.79 -6.71
CA LEU A 124 -7.25 0.47 -8.10
C LEU A 124 -5.74 0.33 -8.28
N LEU A 125 -5.30 -0.85 -8.74
CA LEU A 125 -3.93 -1.06 -9.19
C LEU A 125 -3.79 -0.39 -10.56
N LEU A 126 -3.02 0.69 -10.63
CA LEU A 126 -2.82 1.43 -11.88
C LEU A 126 -1.91 0.66 -12.83
N ASP A 127 -0.77 0.18 -12.32
CA ASP A 127 0.15 -0.68 -13.06
C ASP A 127 1.15 -1.38 -12.13
N SER A 128 1.86 -2.40 -12.63
CA SER A 128 2.88 -3.16 -11.88
C SER A 128 3.95 -3.77 -12.78
N LEU A 129 5.16 -3.89 -12.23
CA LEU A 129 6.27 -4.65 -12.83
C LEU A 129 6.24 -6.12 -12.43
N GLY A 130 7.04 -6.90 -13.15
CA GLY A 130 7.26 -8.30 -12.84
C GLY A 130 8.14 -8.57 -11.61
N THR A 131 8.34 -9.84 -11.32
CA THR A 131 9.13 -10.32 -10.17
C THR A 131 10.64 -10.42 -10.44
N LYS A 132 11.07 -10.45 -11.72
CA LYS A 132 12.42 -10.89 -12.11
C LYS A 132 13.30 -9.87 -12.82
N LYS A 133 12.70 -8.91 -13.53
CA LYS A 133 13.45 -8.01 -14.43
C LYS A 133 13.61 -6.64 -13.81
N GLU A 134 14.80 -6.08 -13.93
CA GLU A 134 15.03 -4.64 -13.72
C GLU A 134 14.27 -3.87 -14.81
N ALA A 135 13.53 -2.86 -14.40
CA ALA A 135 12.72 -2.03 -15.29
C ALA A 135 12.36 -0.72 -14.61
N CYS A 136 11.92 0.25 -15.41
CA CYS A 136 11.32 1.50 -14.95
C CYS A 136 9.81 1.44 -15.24
N LEU A 137 9.00 1.72 -14.21
CA LEU A 137 7.55 1.87 -14.34
C LEU A 137 7.22 3.35 -14.40
N VAL A 138 6.51 3.78 -15.44
CA VAL A 138 6.05 5.16 -15.60
C VAL A 138 4.52 5.14 -15.61
N VAL A 139 3.91 5.85 -14.67
CA VAL A 139 2.45 5.96 -14.54
C VAL A 139 2.06 7.43 -14.44
N THR A 140 1.09 7.85 -15.24
CA THR A 140 0.46 9.17 -15.12
C THR A 140 -0.65 9.08 -14.09
N LEU A 141 -0.57 9.87 -13.02
CA LEU A 141 -1.63 9.93 -12.02
C LEU A 141 -2.78 10.80 -12.54
N PRO A 142 -4.04 10.32 -12.43
CA PRO A 142 -5.20 11.17 -12.70
C PRO A 142 -5.21 12.42 -11.81
N PRO A 143 -5.80 13.53 -12.29
CA PRO A 143 -5.97 14.74 -11.50
C PRO A 143 -6.89 14.54 -10.29
#